data_AF-Q07KA5-F1
#
_entry.id   AF-Q07KA5-F1
#
_cell.length_a   1.000
_cell.length_b   1.000
_cell.length_c   1.000
_cell.angle_alpha   90.00
_cell.angle_beta   90.00
_cell.angle_gamma   90.00
#
_symmetry.space_group_name_H-M   'P 1'
#
loop_
_entity.id
_entity.type
_entity.pdbx_description
1 polymer ?
#
loop_
_entity_poly.entity_id
_entity_poly.type
_entity_poly.pdbx_seq_one_letter_code
_entity_poly.pdbx_strand_id
1 'polypeptide(L)'
;MIGRIMLGAGCLLFATLAARAQDVPGIEICTVEKTMERRTSCLQSNVDFLMKTIGKQNSDHRLKLDAAARQIEALRTAVNAQQKAIDQLKGAQTKSEPSKAAADKDATDESSKARPAAKDAAK
;
A
#
# COMPACT_ATOMS: atom_id res chain seq x y z
N MET A 1 -13.08 -9.26 22.10
CA MET A 1 -12.16 -8.82 21.02
C MET A 1 -10.72 -8.58 21.52
N ILE A 2 -10.53 -8.08 22.74
CA ILE A 2 -9.22 -7.81 23.37
C ILE A 2 -8.30 -9.05 23.46
N GLY A 3 -8.83 -10.24 23.74
CA GLY A 3 -8.02 -11.47 23.81
C GLY A 3 -7.40 -11.92 22.48
N ARG A 4 -8.01 -11.58 21.33
CA ARG A 4 -7.47 -11.91 20.01
C ARG A 4 -6.30 -10.97 19.63
N ILE A 5 -6.35 -9.73 20.10
CA ILE A 5 -5.30 -8.73 19.89
C ILE A 5 -4.05 -9.11 20.71
N MET A 6 -4.23 -9.55 21.96
CA MET A 6 -3.13 -9.99 22.82
C MET A 6 -2.43 -11.25 22.31
N LEU A 7 -3.18 -12.21 21.76
CA LEU A 7 -2.59 -13.42 21.18
C LEU A 7 -1.85 -13.15 19.86
N GLY A 8 -2.35 -12.21 19.04
CA GLY A 8 -1.67 -11.75 17.82
C GLY A 8 -0.38 -10.99 18.12
N ALA A 9 -0.40 -10.10 19.11
CA ALA A 9 0.78 -9.35 19.56
C ALA A 9 1.85 -10.27 20.18
N GLY A 10 1.44 -11.29 20.97
CA GLY A 10 2.34 -12.28 21.53
C GLY A 10 3.05 -13.14 20.46
N CYS A 11 2.33 -13.59 19.43
CA CYS A 11 2.92 -14.37 18.35
C CYS A 11 3.96 -13.58 17.52
N LEU A 12 3.75 -12.28 17.32
CA LEU A 12 4.70 -11.40 16.63
C LEU A 12 6.00 -11.20 17.42
N LEU A 13 5.93 -11.20 18.76
CA LEU A 13 7.09 -11.06 19.64
C LEU A 13 7.92 -12.35 19.75
N PHE A 14 7.32 -13.53 19.60
CA PHE A 14 8.07 -14.80 19.58
C PHE A 14 8.76 -15.07 18.24
N ALA A 15 8.25 -14.51 17.13
CA ALA A 15 8.84 -14.69 15.80
C ALA A 15 10.19 -13.97 15.62
N THR A 16 10.49 -12.94 16.42
CA THR A 16 11.73 -12.16 16.32
C THR A 16 12.90 -12.76 17.11
N LEU A 17 12.65 -13.73 18.00
CA LEU A 17 13.68 -14.31 18.86
C LEU A 17 14.47 -15.45 18.21
N ALA A 18 14.05 -15.92 17.04
CA ALA A 18 14.83 -16.84 16.22
C ALA A 18 15.79 -16.06 15.31
N ALA A 19 16.72 -15.32 15.92
CA ALA A 19 17.91 -14.86 15.21
C ALA A 19 18.77 -16.09 14.88
N ARG A 20 18.39 -16.80 13.81
CA ARG A 20 19.29 -17.74 13.16
C ARG A 20 20.47 -16.89 12.72
N ALA A 21 21.66 -17.19 13.26
CA ALA A 21 22.88 -16.68 12.67
C ALA A 21 22.78 -16.96 11.16
N GLN A 22 22.83 -15.90 10.35
CA GLN A 22 22.87 -16.06 8.91
C GLN A 22 24.21 -16.71 8.63
N ASP A 23 24.14 -17.99 8.29
CA ASP A 23 25.33 -18.79 8.07
C ASP A 23 26.14 -18.13 6.96
N VAL A 24 27.41 -17.82 7.25
CA VAL A 24 28.31 -17.22 6.27
C VAL A 24 28.67 -18.35 5.32
N PRO A 25 28.18 -18.35 4.07
CA PRO A 25 28.39 -19.48 3.18
C PRO A 25 29.88 -19.68 2.96
N GLY A 26 30.42 -20.82 3.45
CA GLY A 26 31.84 -21.16 3.31
C GLY A 26 32.64 -21.14 4.61
N ILE A 27 32.10 -20.68 5.75
CA ILE A 27 32.83 -20.76 7.03
C ILE A 27 33.05 -22.21 7.46
N GLU A 28 32.11 -23.08 7.12
CA GLU A 28 32.16 -24.54 7.32
C GLU A 28 33.30 -25.22 6.53
N ILE A 29 33.73 -24.62 5.42
CA ILE A 29 34.85 -25.13 4.62
C ILE A 29 36.17 -24.62 5.20
N CYS A 30 36.19 -23.40 5.76
CA CYS A 30 37.38 -22.82 6.37
C CYS A 30 37.74 -23.44 7.72
N THR A 31 36.79 -24.04 8.45
CA THR A 31 37.02 -24.69 9.74
C THR A 31 37.51 -26.13 9.62
N VAL A 32 37.27 -26.78 8.48
CA VAL A 32 37.73 -28.15 8.17
C VAL A 32 39.20 -28.17 7.70
N GLU A 33 39.75 -27.02 7.30
CA GLU A 33 41.12 -26.88 6.82
C GLU A 33 42.15 -26.93 7.95
N LYS A 34 43.12 -27.85 7.86
CA LYS A 34 44.14 -28.08 8.90
C LYS A 34 45.42 -27.26 8.71
N THR A 35 45.68 -26.78 7.49
CA THR A 35 46.85 -25.95 7.20
C THR A 35 46.55 -24.48 7.48
N MET A 36 47.42 -23.81 8.26
CA MET A 36 47.18 -22.43 8.71
C MET A 36 47.13 -21.44 7.55
N GLU A 37 47.99 -21.54 6.52
CA GLU A 37 47.89 -20.67 5.32
C GLU A 37 46.56 -20.82 4.57
N ARG A 38 46.04 -22.04 4.43
CA ARG A 38 44.83 -22.27 3.66
C ARG A 38 43.59 -21.83 4.45
N ARG A 39 43.62 -21.96 5.78
CA ARG A 39 42.58 -21.43 6.68
C ARG A 39 42.50 -19.90 6.65
N THR A 40 43.65 -19.20 6.65
CA THR A 40 43.66 -17.73 6.56
C THR A 40 43.19 -17.25 5.19
N SER A 41 43.59 -17.89 4.09
CA SER A 41 43.12 -17.54 2.75
C SER A 41 41.61 -17.75 2.55
N CYS A 42 41.06 -18.83 3.12
CA CYS A 42 39.63 -19.12 3.08
C CYS A 42 38.82 -18.06 3.84
N LEU A 43 39.24 -17.72 5.07
CA LEU A 43 38.60 -16.67 5.86
C LEU A 43 38.68 -15.30 5.19
N GLN A 44 39.82 -14.96 4.58
CA GLN A 44 39.99 -13.69 3.86
C GLN A 44 38.99 -13.57 2.71
N SER A 45 38.86 -14.60 1.87
CA SER A 45 37.91 -14.59 0.76
C SER A 45 36.44 -14.49 1.21
N ASN A 46 36.10 -15.05 2.38
CA ASN A 46 34.78 -14.91 2.99
C ASN A 46 34.52 -13.48 3.46
N VAL A 47 35.50 -12.85 4.13
CA VAL A 47 35.38 -11.44 4.55
C VAL A 47 35.21 -10.53 3.35
N ASP A 48 35.98 -10.75 2.28
CA ASP A 48 35.85 -9.97 1.04
C ASP A 48 34.48 -10.15 0.38
N PHE A 49 33.94 -11.38 0.36
CA PHE A 49 32.60 -11.65 -0.13
C PHE A 49 31.52 -10.96 0.71
N LEU A 50 31.62 -11.04 2.04
CA LEU A 50 30.69 -10.38 2.96
C LEU A 50 30.74 -8.86 2.80
N MET A 51 31.93 -8.26 2.74
CA MET A 51 32.10 -6.82 2.57
C MET A 51 31.50 -6.34 1.24
N LYS A 52 31.73 -7.07 0.15
CA LYS A 52 31.09 -6.78 -1.15
C LYS A 52 29.57 -6.90 -1.08
N THR A 53 29.07 -7.94 -0.42
CA THR A 53 27.64 -8.18 -0.26
C THR A 53 26.96 -7.09 0.57
N ILE A 54 27.55 -6.70 1.70
CA ILE A 54 27.08 -5.60 2.55
C ILE A 54 27.06 -4.29 1.74
N GLY A 55 28.13 -4.00 0.99
CA GLY A 55 28.20 -2.83 0.13
C GLY A 55 27.06 -2.78 -0.89
N LYS A 56 26.82 -3.91 -1.59
CA LYS A 56 25.73 -4.04 -2.56
C LYS A 56 24.35 -3.92 -1.91
N GLN A 57 24.13 -4.58 -0.78
CA GLN A 57 22.86 -4.47 -0.06
C GLN A 57 22.61 -3.02 0.37
N ASN A 58 23.63 -2.33 0.89
CA ASN A 58 23.50 -0.94 1.29
C ASN A 58 23.12 -0.04 0.10
N SER A 59 23.79 -0.18 -1.06
CA SER A 59 23.42 0.57 -2.27
C SER A 59 22.00 0.27 -2.73
N ASP A 60 21.59 -1.00 -2.73
CA ASP A 60 20.25 -1.41 -3.16
C ASP A 60 19.17 -0.83 -2.24
N HIS A 61 19.43 -0.83 -0.93
CA HIS A 61 18.54 -0.21 0.05
C HIS A 61 18.47 1.30 -0.10
N ARG A 62 19.60 1.99 -0.35
CA ARG A 62 19.60 3.44 -0.62
C ARG A 62 18.76 3.78 -1.85
N LEU A 63 18.90 3.02 -2.93
CA LEU A 63 18.09 3.21 -4.15
C LEU A 63 16.59 2.99 -3.88
N LYS A 64 16.23 1.96 -3.11
CA LYS A 64 14.82 1.72 -2.72
C LYS A 64 14.26 2.85 -1.85
N LEU A 65 15.06 3.38 -0.93
CA LEU A 65 14.64 4.51 -0.09
C LEU A 65 14.42 5.78 -0.92
N ASP A 66 15.30 6.08 -1.87
CA ASP A 66 15.14 7.23 -2.77
C ASP A 66 13.88 7.08 -3.65
N ALA A 67 13.66 5.89 -4.22
CA ALA A 67 12.45 5.59 -4.99
C ALA A 67 11.18 5.76 -4.15
N ALA A 68 11.18 5.26 -2.91
CA ALA A 68 10.06 5.43 -1.99
C ALA A 68 9.82 6.90 -1.60
N ALA A 69 10.89 7.67 -1.38
CA ALA A 69 10.78 9.10 -1.11
C ALA A 69 10.11 9.85 -2.26
N ARG A 70 10.47 9.54 -3.51
CA ARG A 70 9.80 10.11 -4.70
C ARG A 70 8.32 9.72 -4.78
N GLN A 71 7.98 8.48 -4.44
CA GLN A 71 6.58 8.04 -4.39
C GLN A 71 5.78 8.79 -3.32
N ILE A 72 6.39 9.04 -2.15
CA ILE A 72 5.76 9.82 -1.08
C ILE A 72 5.45 11.24 -1.55
N GLU A 73 6.40 11.90 -2.22
CA GLU A 73 6.18 13.25 -2.74
C GLU A 73 5.09 13.28 -3.82
N ALA A 74 5.10 12.31 -4.75
CA ALA A 74 4.02 12.17 -5.73
C ALA A 74 2.65 12.00 -5.06
N LEU A 75 2.53 11.12 -4.06
CA LEU A 75 1.30 10.89 -3.31
C LEU A 75 0.86 12.15 -2.53
N ARG A 76 1.79 12.88 -1.92
CA ARG A 76 1.48 14.14 -1.23
C ARG A 76 0.88 15.18 -2.17
N THR A 77 1.44 15.33 -3.37
CA THR A 77 0.89 16.26 -4.36
C THR A 77 -0.52 15.85 -4.80
N ALA A 78 -0.77 14.56 -5.01
CA ALA A 78 -2.09 14.04 -5.35
C ALA A 78 -3.12 14.28 -4.23
N VAL A 79 -2.76 14.01 -2.96
CA VAL A 79 -3.63 14.27 -1.80
C VAL A 79 -3.96 15.76 -1.70
N ASN A 80 -2.98 16.64 -1.87
CA ASN A 80 -3.22 18.09 -1.85
C ASN A 80 -4.12 18.55 -3.00
N ALA A 81 -3.98 17.98 -4.20
CA ALA A 81 -4.85 18.26 -5.34
C ALA A 81 -6.30 17.80 -5.08
N GLN A 82 -6.47 16.60 -4.50
CA GLN A 82 -7.78 16.08 -4.11
C GLN A 82 -8.42 16.94 -3.01
N GLN A 83 -7.66 17.37 -2.01
CA GLN A 83 -8.16 18.26 -0.96
C GLN A 83 -8.68 19.57 -1.55
N LYS A 84 -7.95 20.19 -2.49
CA LYS A 84 -8.41 21.39 -3.20
C LYS A 84 -9.71 21.15 -3.98
N ALA A 85 -9.84 20.00 -4.65
CA ALA A 85 -11.07 19.65 -5.37
C ALA A 85 -12.28 19.49 -4.41
N ILE A 86 -12.07 18.87 -3.24
CA ILE A 86 -13.09 18.76 -2.20
C ILE A 86 -13.52 20.14 -1.71
N ASP A 87 -12.57 21.04 -1.45
CA ASP A 87 -12.87 22.38 -0.97
C ASP A 87 -13.65 23.21 -2.02
N GLN A 88 -13.29 23.07 -3.30
CA GLN A 88 -14.04 23.68 -4.41
C GLN A 88 -15.48 23.14 -4.51
N LEU A 89 -15.67 21.83 -4.41
CA LEU A 89 -17.00 21.21 -4.47
C LEU A 89 -17.87 21.58 -3.26
N LYS A 90 -17.29 21.64 -2.06
CA LYS A 90 -18.00 22.13 -0.85
C LYS A 90 -18.38 23.60 -1.00
N GLY A 91 -17.49 24.45 -1.51
CA GLY A 91 -17.77 25.86 -1.78
C GLY A 91 -18.79 26.09 -2.90
N ALA A 92 -18.87 25.18 -3.88
CA ALA A 92 -19.89 25.21 -4.92
C ALA A 92 -21.27 24.80 -4.37
N GLN A 93 -21.32 23.78 -3.50
CA GLN A 93 -22.57 23.36 -2.83
C GLN A 93 -23.15 24.46 -1.94
N THR A 94 -22.32 25.15 -1.14
CA THR A 94 -22.80 26.25 -0.29
C THR A 94 -23.26 27.48 -1.08
N LYS A 95 -22.80 27.65 -2.33
CA LYS A 95 -23.26 28.70 -3.25
C LYS A 95 -24.51 28.35 -4.06
N SER A 96 -24.91 27.09 -4.11
CA SER A 96 -26.03 26.61 -4.94
C SER A 96 -27.32 26.31 -4.18
N GLU A 97 -27.41 26.65 -2.90
CA GLU A 97 -28.71 26.75 -2.22
C GLU A 97 -29.31 28.15 -2.41
N PRO A 98 -30.30 28.27 -3.33
CA PRO A 98 -31.58 28.80 -2.91
C PRO A 98 -32.78 27.98 -3.41
N SER A 99 -33.80 27.93 -2.55
CA SER A 99 -35.20 27.56 -2.77
C SER A 99 -35.59 26.08 -2.91
N LYS A 100 -35.94 25.48 -1.77
CA LYS A 100 -37.20 24.74 -1.65
C LYS A 100 -38.10 25.45 -0.64
N ALA A 101 -38.72 26.54 -1.07
CA ALA A 101 -39.95 27.02 -0.45
C ALA A 101 -40.93 27.41 -1.56
N ALA A 102 -42.14 26.83 -1.48
CA ALA A 102 -43.35 27.13 -2.25
C ALA A 102 -43.38 26.75 -3.74
N ALA A 103 -43.96 25.58 -4.01
CA ALA A 103 -44.97 25.40 -5.08
C ALA A 103 -45.75 24.11 -4.79
N ASP A 104 -46.51 24.12 -3.68
CA ASP A 104 -47.80 23.44 -3.66
C ASP A 104 -48.82 24.46 -4.14
N LYS A 105 -49.47 24.13 -5.28
CA LYS A 105 -50.78 24.55 -5.78
C LYS A 105 -50.78 24.60 -7.30
N ASP A 106 -51.79 23.91 -7.84
CA ASP A 106 -52.32 23.96 -9.20
C ASP A 106 -51.86 22.85 -10.16
N ALA A 107 -52.56 21.72 -10.09
CA ALA A 107 -53.17 21.06 -11.26
C ALA A 107 -53.99 19.84 -10.78
N THR A 108 -55.11 20.11 -10.12
CA THR A 108 -56.28 19.24 -10.25
C THR A 108 -56.91 19.53 -11.61
N ASP A 109 -56.59 18.72 -12.62
CA ASP A 109 -57.40 18.63 -13.83
C ASP A 109 -57.32 17.19 -14.39
N GLU A 110 -58.47 16.52 -14.32
CA GLU A 110 -58.94 15.44 -15.19
C GLU A 110 -58.17 14.10 -15.23
N SER A 111 -58.47 13.27 -14.24
CA SER A 111 -58.72 11.85 -14.53
C SER A 111 -60.03 11.74 -15.32
N SER A 112 -59.99 11.53 -16.64
CA SER A 112 -60.87 10.60 -17.40
C SER A 112 -60.78 10.74 -18.93
N LYS A 113 -59.96 9.93 -19.63
CA LYS A 113 -60.43 9.21 -20.84
C LYS A 113 -59.47 8.10 -21.31
N ALA A 114 -59.93 6.87 -21.12
CA ALA A 114 -59.81 5.73 -22.04
C ALA A 114 -58.44 5.34 -22.66
N ARG A 115 -57.94 4.20 -22.17
CA ARG A 115 -57.23 3.18 -22.97
C ARG A 115 -58.11 2.79 -24.18
N PRO A 116 -57.55 2.62 -25.39
CA PRO A 116 -57.28 1.27 -25.92
C PRO A 116 -55.98 1.27 -26.77
N ALA A 117 -55.39 0.20 -27.30
CA ALA A 117 -55.59 -1.24 -27.32
C ALA A 117 -54.25 -1.83 -27.78
N ALA A 118 -53.91 -3.02 -27.30
CA ALA A 118 -52.92 -3.87 -27.95
C ALA A 118 -53.42 -4.27 -29.34
N LYS A 119 -52.52 -4.32 -30.33
CA LYS A 119 -52.52 -5.36 -31.36
C LYS A 119 -51.14 -5.51 -32.00
N ASP A 120 -50.71 -6.76 -31.98
CA ASP A 120 -49.53 -7.40 -32.54
C ASP A 120 -49.36 -7.23 -34.05
N ALA A 121 -48.10 -7.34 -34.52
CA ALA A 121 -47.62 -8.16 -35.68
C ALA A 121 -46.25 -7.61 -36.12
N ALA A 122 -45.13 -8.25 -35.78
CA ALA A 122 -44.53 -9.38 -36.48
C ALA A 122 -43.90 -9.03 -37.85
N LYS A 123 -42.57 -9.03 -37.90
CA LYS A 123 -41.79 -9.90 -38.79
C LYS A 123 -40.39 -10.13 -38.22
#